data_AF-A0A1X9YS75-F1
#
_entry.id   AF-A0A1X9YS75-F1
#
_cell.length_a   1.000
_cell.length_b   1.000
_cell.length_c   1.000
_cell.angle_alpha   90.00
_cell.angle_beta   90.00
_cell.angle_gamma   90.00
#
_symmetry.space_group_name_H-M   'P 1'
#
loop_
_entity.id
_entity.type
_entity.pdbx_description
1 polymer ?
#
loop_
_entity_poly.entity_id
_entity_poly.type
_entity_poly.pdbx_seq_one_letter_code
_entity_poly.pdbx_strand_id
1 'polypeptide(L)'
;MSTVLLVAAWLLLLSGILPLGPSQGVLAASALRKDTPCLDADLPNSCNSAHLPGQLWAYRGLQPAISMAARETGLQCWRRERWQAMGACLKAVSPNSLIMIHFTDQLHVRLTEELQRIALESENHLQRAERSCRAVEASLEELKAYTKTHAFPDQQAEITFFKEVKPRFLKELFYFIELFYLEAFQPVGGRKKRRAYLQQALDRVSVFFDRHQLLYTYYRMNQSHLDHLFFLRGAGTALLWPDSTQELDPCFSTLHSHQLARLQASEALRDYLQGQLQQLDRLPEATPGAPRKGMRLAWTASKASLIELAYALRSRGRSISDKEK
;
A
#
# COMPACT_ATOMS: atom_id res chain seq x y z
N MET A 1 2.39 -12.42 -38.74
CA MET A 1 3.76 -11.87 -38.82
C MET A 1 4.06 -10.74 -37.81
N SER A 2 3.16 -10.41 -36.86
CA SER A 2 3.40 -9.29 -35.91
C SER A 2 4.01 -9.66 -34.56
N THR A 3 4.23 -10.94 -34.24
CA THR A 3 4.80 -11.34 -32.93
C THR A 3 6.32 -11.48 -32.96
N VAL A 4 6.93 -11.67 -34.14
CA VAL A 4 8.40 -11.79 -34.28
C VAL A 4 9.11 -10.43 -34.19
N LEU A 5 8.45 -9.35 -34.63
CA LEU A 5 9.01 -7.99 -34.56
C LEU A 5 8.95 -7.39 -33.14
N LEU A 6 7.99 -7.78 -32.31
CA LEU A 6 7.87 -7.29 -30.93
C LEU A 6 8.89 -7.95 -29.98
N VAL A 7 9.27 -9.21 -30.24
CA VAL A 7 10.31 -9.91 -29.47
C VAL A 7 11.71 -9.42 -29.83
N ALA A 8 11.95 -9.04 -31.10
CA ALA A 8 13.21 -8.43 -31.54
C ALA A 8 13.43 -7.02 -30.95
N ALA A 9 12.36 -6.24 -30.78
CA ALA A 9 12.43 -4.91 -30.16
C ALA A 9 12.72 -4.98 -28.65
N TRP A 10 12.23 -6.01 -27.95
CA TRP A 10 12.49 -6.22 -26.52
C TRP A 10 13.91 -6.73 -26.23
N LEU A 11 14.49 -7.55 -27.13
CA LEU A 11 15.86 -8.05 -26.97
C LEU A 11 16.94 -6.98 -27.25
N LEU A 12 16.63 -5.96 -28.06
CA LEU A 12 17.56 -4.86 -28.32
C LEU A 12 17.58 -3.81 -27.19
N LEU A 13 16.49 -3.64 -26.44
CA LEU A 13 16.39 -2.74 -25.29
C LEU A 13 17.15 -3.22 -24.03
N LEU A 14 17.47 -4.51 -23.94
CA LEU A 14 18.27 -5.09 -22.85
C LEU A 14 19.80 -4.98 -23.08
N SER A 15 20.24 -4.52 -24.24
CA SER A 15 21.67 -4.53 -24.61
C SER A 15 22.41 -3.22 -24.37
N GLY A 16 21.76 -2.15 -23.90
CA GLY A 16 22.44 -1.01 -23.25
C GLY A 16 23.54 -0.30 -24.05
N ILE A 17 23.42 -0.18 -25.37
CA ILE A 17 24.40 0.53 -26.22
C ILE A 17 23.64 1.47 -27.18
N LEU A 18 23.51 2.75 -26.82
CA LEU A 18 24.09 3.93 -27.51
C LEU A 18 23.51 5.25 -26.94
N PRO A 19 24.28 6.35 -26.98
CA PRO A 19 24.00 7.61 -26.29
C PRO A 19 23.20 8.58 -27.17
N LEU A 20 22.31 9.37 -26.56
CA LEU A 20 21.68 10.52 -27.20
C LEU A 20 22.46 11.79 -26.83
N GLY A 21 23.12 12.37 -27.84
CA GLY A 21 23.72 13.70 -27.77
C GLY A 21 22.68 14.82 -27.94
N PRO A 22 23.05 16.08 -27.64
CA PRO A 22 22.11 17.20 -27.53
C PRO A 22 22.05 18.05 -28.82
N SER A 23 20.89 18.65 -29.12
CA SER A 23 20.82 19.96 -29.78
C SER A 23 19.38 20.52 -29.84
N GLN A 24 19.26 21.76 -29.34
CA GLN A 24 18.53 22.94 -29.86
C GLN A 24 17.07 22.77 -30.31
N GLY A 25 16.08 23.60 -29.96
CA GLY A 25 16.00 24.92 -29.32
C GLY A 25 14.75 25.65 -29.87
N VAL A 26 14.30 26.72 -29.18
CA VAL A 26 13.45 27.83 -29.71
C VAL A 26 11.94 27.49 -29.81
N LEU A 27 10.89 28.19 -29.33
CA LEU A 27 10.52 29.55 -28.83
C LEU A 27 9.35 29.32 -27.82
N ALA A 28 9.08 30.15 -26.81
CA ALA A 28 8.48 31.47 -26.97
C ALA A 28 8.51 32.25 -25.65
N ALA A 29 8.75 33.56 -25.76
CA ALA A 29 8.63 34.55 -24.70
C ALA A 29 7.47 35.50 -25.02
N SER A 30 6.68 35.84 -24.00
CA SER A 30 6.01 37.14 -23.82
C SER A 30 5.20 37.07 -22.51
N ALA A 31 5.64 37.71 -21.42
CA ALA A 31 5.46 39.13 -21.09
C ALA A 31 4.27 39.33 -20.14
N LEU A 32 4.51 39.84 -18.92
CA LEU A 32 3.76 40.94 -18.29
C LEU A 32 4.26 41.23 -16.84
N ARG A 33 4.79 42.46 -16.69
CA ARG A 33 4.73 43.44 -15.57
C ARG A 33 4.78 42.93 -14.12
N LYS A 34 5.78 43.33 -13.33
CA LYS A 34 5.83 44.57 -12.52
C LYS A 34 4.54 44.79 -11.73
N ASP A 35 4.61 44.57 -10.42
CA ASP A 35 4.32 45.59 -9.38
C ASP A 35 4.35 44.93 -7.98
N THR A 36 5.34 45.33 -7.17
CA THR A 36 5.27 45.29 -5.71
C THR A 36 4.63 46.59 -5.23
N PRO A 37 3.88 46.55 -4.12
CA PRO A 37 4.17 47.54 -3.08
C PRO A 37 4.32 46.92 -1.70
N CYS A 38 5.23 47.55 -0.97
CA CYS A 38 5.65 47.32 0.39
C CYS A 38 4.53 47.59 1.41
N LEU A 39 4.57 46.89 2.54
CA LEU A 39 3.99 47.35 3.79
C LEU A 39 4.99 47.02 4.92
N ASP A 40 5.53 48.09 5.49
CA ASP A 40 6.40 48.15 6.66
C ASP A 40 5.61 48.05 7.98
N ALA A 41 6.37 47.91 9.07
CA ALA A 41 6.05 47.98 10.51
C ALA A 41 5.71 46.63 11.18
N ASP A 42 6.27 46.22 12.33
CA ASP A 42 7.26 46.77 13.25
C ASP A 42 7.71 45.62 14.17
N LEU A 43 9.00 45.45 14.46
CA LEU A 43 9.49 44.65 15.60
C LEU A 43 10.77 45.28 16.18
N PRO A 44 10.87 45.46 17.52
CA PRO A 44 11.96 46.21 18.11
C PRO A 44 13.19 45.36 18.46
N ASN A 45 14.33 46.00 18.20
CA ASN A 45 15.66 45.87 18.80
C ASN A 45 15.81 45.04 20.09
N SER A 46 16.77 44.11 20.08
CA SER A 46 17.98 44.27 20.91
C SER A 46 19.13 43.41 20.37
N CYS A 47 20.13 44.08 19.79
CA CYS A 47 21.49 43.59 19.70
C CYS A 47 22.25 44.14 20.91
N ASN A 48 23.06 43.32 21.56
CA ASN A 48 24.26 43.80 22.22
C ASN A 48 25.48 43.08 21.64
N SER A 49 26.37 43.92 21.17
CA SER A 49 27.62 43.69 20.47
C SER A 49 28.73 43.06 21.31
N ALA A 50 29.62 42.31 20.66
CA ALA A 50 31.05 42.37 20.96
C ALA A 50 31.93 41.95 19.76
N HIS A 51 32.44 42.98 19.07
CA HIS A 51 33.80 43.16 18.55
C HIS A 51 34.57 42.02 17.82
N LEU A 52 34.78 42.26 16.52
CA LEU A 52 35.94 41.90 15.69
C LEU A 52 37.23 42.64 16.15
N PRO A 53 38.44 42.17 15.79
CA PRO A 53 39.09 42.48 14.50
C PRO A 53 39.73 41.23 13.85
N GLY A 54 39.86 41.03 12.54
CA GLY A 54 40.13 41.96 11.45
C GLY A 54 41.56 41.71 10.94
N GLN A 55 41.74 40.90 9.88
CA GLN A 55 42.86 41.01 8.93
C GLN A 55 42.43 40.52 7.53
N LEU A 56 42.48 41.45 6.58
CA LEU A 56 42.52 41.24 5.13
C LEU A 56 43.88 40.64 4.75
N TRP A 57 43.96 39.79 3.70
CA TRP A 57 44.96 39.86 2.62
C TRP A 57 44.53 39.02 1.39
N ALA A 58 44.48 39.70 0.23
CA ALA A 58 44.92 39.31 -1.11
C ALA A 58 44.40 38.03 -1.81
N TYR A 59 43.78 38.27 -2.97
CA TYR A 59 43.69 37.37 -4.13
C TYR A 59 45.09 36.97 -4.66
N ARG A 60 45.33 35.68 -4.90
CA ARG A 60 45.95 35.17 -6.15
C ARG A 60 45.88 33.64 -6.22
N GLY A 61 45.65 33.16 -7.44
CA GLY A 61 45.25 31.80 -7.74
C GLY A 61 46.27 30.71 -7.46
N LEU A 62 45.72 29.51 -7.29
CA LEU A 62 46.36 28.23 -7.59
C LEU A 62 45.23 27.20 -7.63
N GLN A 63 44.93 26.71 -8.84
CA GLN A 63 44.35 25.36 -8.96
C GLN A 63 45.31 24.38 -8.28
N PRO A 64 44.81 23.40 -7.51
CA PRO A 64 45.45 22.11 -7.50
C PRO A 64 44.59 21.14 -8.30
N ALA A 65 45.23 20.52 -9.27
CA ALA A 65 44.78 19.31 -9.92
C ALA A 65 44.30 18.30 -8.86
N ILE A 66 42.98 18.10 -8.78
CA ILE A 66 42.39 16.97 -8.08
C ILE A 66 42.75 15.75 -8.92
N SER A 67 43.83 15.07 -8.54
CA SER A 67 44.16 13.76 -9.09
C SER A 67 42.97 12.82 -8.89
N MET A 68 42.69 11.98 -9.89
CA MET A 68 41.61 10.99 -9.86
C MET A 68 41.66 10.05 -8.65
N ALA A 69 42.80 9.95 -7.95
CA ALA A 69 42.95 9.17 -6.73
C ALA A 69 42.10 9.66 -5.54
N ALA A 70 41.73 10.95 -5.48
CA ALA A 70 40.91 11.48 -4.38
C ALA A 70 39.41 11.17 -4.52
N ARG A 71 38.93 10.76 -5.71
CA ARG A 71 37.53 10.36 -5.93
C ARG A 71 37.26 8.92 -5.50
N GLU A 72 38.26 8.04 -5.58
CA GLU A 72 38.12 6.64 -5.17
C GLU A 72 38.18 6.47 -3.64
N THR A 73 39.03 7.24 -2.95
CA THR A 73 39.11 7.22 -1.47
C THR A 73 37.86 7.80 -0.81
N GLY A 74 37.28 8.86 -1.37
CA GLY A 74 36.01 9.42 -0.91
C GLY A 74 34.84 8.43 -1.04
N LEU A 75 34.74 7.71 -2.15
CA LEU A 75 33.70 6.68 -2.36
C LEU A 75 33.89 5.46 -1.44
N GLN A 76 35.13 5.11 -1.07
CA GLN A 76 35.41 4.02 -0.12
C GLN A 76 35.12 4.41 1.34
N CYS A 77 35.40 5.67 1.74
CA CYS A 77 34.99 6.20 3.04
C CYS A 77 33.47 6.28 3.17
N TRP A 78 32.79 6.76 2.12
CA TRP A 78 31.32 6.84 2.08
C TRP A 78 30.66 5.46 2.18
N ARG A 79 31.25 4.44 1.54
CA ARG A 79 30.76 3.06 1.63
C ARG A 79 30.96 2.52 3.05
N ARG A 80 32.13 2.75 3.66
CA ARG A 80 32.46 2.27 5.02
C ARG A 80 31.60 2.92 6.11
N GLU A 81 31.36 4.23 6.03
CA GLU A 81 30.46 4.95 6.94
C GLU A 81 29.01 4.51 6.80
N ARG A 82 28.54 4.23 5.58
CA ARG A 82 27.19 3.69 5.35
C ARG A 82 27.02 2.27 5.92
N TRP A 83 28.04 1.41 5.79
CA TRP A 83 28.04 0.08 6.43
C TRP A 83 28.13 0.17 7.95
N GLN A 84 28.87 1.14 8.49
CA GLN A 84 28.94 1.39 9.94
C GLN A 84 27.63 1.98 10.47
N ALA A 85 26.97 2.88 9.74
CA ALA A 85 25.66 3.44 10.08
C ALA A 85 24.54 2.38 10.01
N MET A 86 24.53 1.56 8.96
CA MET A 86 23.62 0.40 8.87
C MET A 86 23.87 -0.62 10.00
N GLY A 87 25.14 -0.89 10.31
CA GLY A 87 25.54 -1.78 11.40
C GLY A 87 25.23 -1.21 12.79
N ALA A 88 25.27 0.11 12.97
CA ALA A 88 24.89 0.79 14.21
C ALA A 88 23.36 0.82 14.38
N CYS A 89 22.59 1.03 13.31
CA CYS A 89 21.13 0.90 13.33
C CYS A 89 20.68 -0.51 13.69
N LEU A 90 21.34 -1.55 13.18
CA LEU A 90 21.06 -2.95 13.53
C LEU A 90 21.38 -3.27 15.01
N LYS A 91 22.38 -2.60 15.60
CA LYS A 91 22.74 -2.75 17.01
C LYS A 91 21.85 -1.98 17.98
N ALA A 92 21.01 -1.06 17.49
CA ALA A 92 20.09 -0.26 18.29
C ALA A 92 18.70 -0.92 18.47
N VAL A 93 18.43 -2.02 17.77
CA VAL A 93 17.15 -2.74 17.87
C VAL A 93 17.24 -3.75 19.02
N SER A 94 16.41 -3.57 20.03
CA SER A 94 16.30 -4.49 21.18
C SER A 94 16.04 -5.93 20.70
N PRO A 95 16.65 -6.96 21.29
CA PRO A 95 16.42 -8.36 20.92
C PRO A 95 14.92 -8.74 20.92
N ASN A 96 14.15 -8.14 21.83
CA ASN A 96 12.71 -8.40 21.97
C ASN A 96 11.87 -7.80 20.84
N SER A 97 12.26 -6.65 20.26
CA SER A 97 11.52 -6.08 19.13
C SER A 97 11.74 -6.87 17.84
N LEU A 98 12.93 -7.47 17.68
CA LEU A 98 13.22 -8.32 16.53
C LEU A 98 12.40 -9.63 16.54
N ILE A 99 12.18 -10.21 17.73
CA ILE A 99 11.33 -11.40 17.90
C ILE A 99 9.87 -11.08 17.55
N MET A 100 9.36 -9.91 18.00
CA MET A 100 8.00 -9.47 17.67
C MET A 100 7.81 -9.28 16.17
N ILE A 101 8.72 -8.59 15.50
CA ILE A 101 8.66 -8.35 14.05
C ILE A 101 8.60 -9.70 13.31
N HIS A 102 9.53 -10.60 13.61
CA HIS A 102 9.59 -11.91 12.97
C HIS A 102 8.31 -12.74 13.19
N PHE A 103 7.78 -12.78 14.42
CA PHE A 103 6.51 -13.47 14.71
C PHE A 103 5.35 -12.87 13.89
N THR A 104 5.25 -11.54 13.85
CA THR A 104 4.16 -10.84 13.15
C THR A 104 4.24 -11.02 11.63
N ASP A 105 5.44 -11.02 11.06
CA ASP A 105 5.65 -11.27 9.63
C ASP A 105 5.31 -12.72 9.28
N GLN A 106 5.73 -13.70 10.08
CA GLN A 106 5.36 -15.10 9.87
C GLN A 106 3.84 -15.30 9.97
N LEU A 107 3.18 -14.67 10.96
CA LEU A 107 1.73 -14.71 11.09
C LEU A 107 1.04 -14.09 9.87
N HIS A 108 1.55 -12.95 9.38
CA HIS A 108 1.00 -12.30 8.20
C HIS A 108 1.18 -13.13 6.93
N VAL A 109 2.34 -13.76 6.74
CA VAL A 109 2.59 -14.65 5.59
C VAL A 109 1.62 -15.82 5.61
N ARG A 110 1.48 -16.49 6.76
CA ARG A 110 0.50 -17.58 6.94
C ARG A 110 -0.92 -17.13 6.61
N LEU A 111 -1.35 -15.99 7.15
CA LEU A 111 -2.66 -15.43 6.86
C LEU A 111 -2.84 -15.15 5.35
N THR A 112 -1.83 -14.58 4.70
CA THR A 112 -1.90 -14.26 3.26
C THR A 112 -2.01 -15.52 2.41
N GLU A 113 -1.26 -16.57 2.73
CA GLU A 113 -1.34 -17.86 2.05
C GLU A 113 -2.71 -18.53 2.25
N GLU A 114 -3.26 -18.48 3.46
CA GLU A 114 -4.60 -18.99 3.73
C GLU A 114 -5.68 -18.19 2.98
N LEU A 115 -5.59 -16.86 2.94
CA LEU A 115 -6.51 -16.03 2.15
C LEU A 115 -6.43 -16.34 0.64
N GLN A 116 -5.22 -16.60 0.11
CA GLN A 116 -5.05 -17.03 -1.27
C GLN A 116 -5.67 -18.40 -1.52
N ARG A 117 -5.49 -19.36 -0.60
CA ARG A 117 -6.12 -20.68 -0.69
C ARG A 117 -7.64 -20.57 -0.69
N ILE A 118 -8.21 -19.79 0.24
CA ILE A 118 -9.65 -19.53 0.31
C ILE A 118 -10.15 -18.92 -1.01
N ALA A 119 -9.40 -18.00 -1.62
CA ALA A 119 -9.78 -17.39 -2.89
C ALA A 119 -9.80 -18.37 -4.08
N LEU A 120 -9.00 -19.45 -4.04
CA LEU A 120 -8.96 -20.48 -5.07
C LEU A 120 -10.03 -21.57 -4.85
N GLU A 121 -10.31 -21.92 -3.60
CA GLU A 121 -11.24 -22.99 -3.23
C GLU A 121 -12.70 -22.51 -3.17
N SER A 122 -12.94 -21.22 -2.94
CA SER A 122 -14.29 -20.70 -2.79
C SER A 122 -15.04 -20.64 -4.12
N GLU A 123 -16.21 -21.26 -4.17
CA GLU A 123 -17.11 -21.19 -5.34
C GLU A 123 -17.91 -19.87 -5.37
N ASN A 124 -18.24 -19.34 -4.19
CA ASN A 124 -19.12 -18.17 -4.02
C ASN A 124 -18.41 -17.01 -3.33
N HIS A 125 -18.65 -15.78 -3.80
CA HIS A 125 -18.05 -14.56 -3.20
C HIS A 125 -18.44 -14.36 -1.74
N LEU A 126 -19.68 -14.68 -1.38
CA LEU A 126 -20.15 -14.57 0.00
C LEU A 126 -19.44 -15.56 0.93
N GLN A 127 -19.32 -16.83 0.52
CA GLN A 127 -18.59 -17.85 1.27
C GLN A 127 -17.10 -17.51 1.38
N ARG A 128 -16.51 -16.94 0.33
CA ARG A 128 -15.14 -16.45 0.35
C ARG A 128 -14.94 -15.39 1.42
N ALA A 129 -15.82 -14.38 1.46
CA ALA A 129 -15.75 -13.30 2.45
C ALA A 129 -15.89 -13.85 3.88
N GLU A 130 -16.86 -14.73 4.13
CA GLU A 130 -17.07 -15.35 5.44
C GLU A 130 -15.84 -16.16 5.90
N ARG A 131 -15.31 -17.05 5.05
CA ARG A 131 -14.13 -17.84 5.40
C ARG A 131 -12.90 -16.96 5.64
N SER A 132 -12.75 -15.91 4.84
CA SER A 132 -11.66 -14.94 5.00
C SER A 132 -11.77 -14.20 6.33
N CYS A 133 -12.97 -13.75 6.73
CA CYS A 133 -13.18 -13.15 8.06
C CYS A 133 -12.70 -14.07 9.18
N ARG A 134 -13.15 -15.34 9.17
CA ARG A 134 -12.78 -16.32 10.20
C ARG A 134 -11.27 -16.56 10.28
N ALA A 135 -10.58 -16.62 9.14
CA ALA A 135 -9.13 -16.79 9.09
C ALA A 135 -8.39 -15.58 9.68
N VAL A 136 -8.86 -14.37 9.40
CA VAL A 136 -8.29 -13.14 9.97
C VAL A 136 -8.57 -13.06 11.47
N GLU A 137 -9.78 -13.41 11.93
CA GLU A 137 -10.14 -13.44 13.35
C GLU A 137 -9.23 -14.38 14.14
N ALA A 138 -9.01 -15.61 13.64
CA ALA A 138 -8.09 -16.57 14.27
C ALA A 138 -6.65 -16.00 14.37
N SER A 139 -6.17 -15.32 13.32
CA SER A 139 -4.85 -14.68 13.33
C SER A 139 -4.78 -13.52 14.32
N LEU A 140 -5.85 -12.74 14.46
CA LEU A 140 -5.94 -11.67 15.46
C LEU A 140 -5.98 -12.21 16.89
N GLU A 141 -6.60 -13.37 17.12
CA GLU A 141 -6.57 -14.05 18.41
C GLU A 141 -5.15 -14.53 18.76
N GLU A 142 -4.41 -15.11 17.81
CA GLU A 142 -2.99 -15.46 17.98
C GLU A 142 -2.14 -14.21 18.32
N LEU A 143 -2.35 -13.12 17.59
CA LEU A 143 -1.66 -11.85 17.83
C LEU A 143 -1.97 -11.28 19.23
N LYS A 144 -3.22 -11.39 19.66
CA LYS A 144 -3.68 -10.96 20.99
C LYS A 144 -3.07 -11.81 22.09
N ALA A 145 -2.99 -13.13 21.91
CA ALA A 145 -2.35 -14.04 22.85
C ALA A 145 -0.86 -13.69 23.01
N TYR A 146 -0.15 -13.47 21.89
CA TYR A 146 1.25 -13.05 21.89
C TYR A 146 1.48 -11.73 22.65
N THR A 147 0.61 -10.75 22.43
CA THR A 147 0.73 -9.42 23.08
C THR A 147 0.46 -9.48 24.59
N LYS A 148 -0.29 -10.48 25.06
CA LYS A 148 -0.50 -10.72 26.49
C LYS A 148 0.71 -11.37 27.17
N THR A 149 1.43 -12.25 26.46
CA THR A 149 2.59 -12.96 27.02
C THR A 149 3.89 -12.17 26.90
N HIS A 150 4.00 -11.26 25.92
CA HIS A 150 5.18 -10.46 25.67
C HIS A 150 4.89 -8.97 25.89
N ALA A 151 5.55 -8.38 26.90
CA ALA A 151 5.51 -6.94 27.11
C ALA A 151 6.36 -6.22 26.06
N PHE A 152 5.93 -5.01 25.66
CA PHE A 152 6.71 -4.17 24.76
C PHE A 152 8.00 -3.69 25.44
N PRO A 153 9.15 -3.73 24.74
CA PRO A 153 10.43 -3.32 25.31
C PRO A 153 10.54 -1.81 25.55
N ASP A 154 9.87 -1.00 24.72
CA ASP A 154 9.87 0.46 24.76
C ASP A 154 8.58 1.04 24.19
N GLN A 155 8.35 2.33 24.45
CA GLN A 155 7.19 3.06 23.93
C GLN A 155 7.19 3.11 22.39
N GLN A 156 8.38 3.14 21.76
CA GLN A 156 8.48 3.16 20.31
C GLN A 156 8.05 1.83 19.66
N ALA A 157 8.40 0.68 20.24
CA ALA A 157 7.87 -0.61 19.78
C ALA A 157 6.36 -0.69 19.97
N GLU A 158 5.82 -0.16 21.07
CA GLU A 158 4.37 -0.10 21.30
C GLU A 158 3.67 0.77 20.23
N ILE A 159 4.19 1.96 19.94
CA ILE A 159 3.69 2.83 18.87
C ILE A 159 3.72 2.10 17.52
N THR A 160 4.85 1.46 17.19
CA THR A 160 5.02 0.73 15.91
C THR A 160 4.00 -0.40 15.80
N PHE A 161 3.76 -1.12 16.90
CA PHE A 161 2.76 -2.18 16.94
C PHE A 161 1.34 -1.65 16.64
N PHE A 162 0.93 -0.57 17.30
CA PHE A 162 -0.42 -0.01 17.14
C PHE A 162 -0.60 0.83 15.87
N LYS A 163 0.48 1.35 15.27
CA LYS A 163 0.44 2.15 14.04
C LYS A 163 0.53 1.30 12.78
N GLU A 164 1.33 0.23 12.80
CA GLU A 164 1.67 -0.53 11.59
C GLU A 164 1.22 -2.00 11.68
N VAL A 165 1.60 -2.70 12.75
CA VAL A 165 1.37 -4.15 12.85
C VAL A 165 -0.10 -4.48 13.03
N LYS A 166 -0.73 -3.99 14.10
CA LYS A 166 -2.13 -4.30 14.42
C LYS A 166 -3.09 -3.80 13.33
N PRO A 167 -2.96 -2.56 12.80
CA PRO A 167 -3.84 -2.10 11.74
C PRO A 167 -3.77 -2.94 10.47
N ARG A 168 -2.62 -3.54 10.15
CA ARG A 168 -2.46 -4.43 8.99
C ARG A 168 -3.41 -5.64 9.04
N PHE A 169 -3.58 -6.27 10.20
CA PHE A 169 -4.52 -7.39 10.36
C PHE A 169 -5.97 -6.92 10.46
N LEU A 170 -6.22 -5.86 11.25
CA LEU A 170 -7.56 -5.30 11.40
C LEU A 170 -8.14 -4.76 10.08
N LYS A 171 -7.29 -4.21 9.21
CA LYS A 171 -7.67 -3.74 7.88
C LYS A 171 -8.30 -4.87 7.07
N GLU A 172 -7.65 -6.04 7.03
CA GLU A 172 -8.17 -7.20 6.31
C GLU A 172 -9.51 -7.65 6.90
N LEU A 173 -9.64 -7.65 8.23
CA LEU A 173 -10.90 -8.00 8.90
C LEU A 173 -12.03 -7.07 8.48
N PHE A 174 -11.84 -5.74 8.61
CA PHE A 174 -12.87 -4.77 8.22
C PHE A 174 -13.20 -4.84 6.74
N TYR A 175 -12.19 -5.06 5.90
CA TYR A 175 -12.40 -5.22 4.46
C TYR A 175 -13.32 -6.41 4.15
N PHE A 176 -13.05 -7.58 4.74
CA PHE A 176 -13.89 -8.77 4.48
C PHE A 176 -15.27 -8.68 5.14
N ILE A 177 -15.41 -8.02 6.29
CA ILE A 177 -16.72 -7.76 6.92
C ILE A 177 -17.57 -6.88 6.00
N GLU A 178 -17.03 -5.76 5.52
CA GLU A 178 -17.76 -4.86 4.61
C GLU A 178 -18.05 -5.55 3.28
N LEU A 179 -17.11 -6.33 2.75
CA LEU A 179 -17.30 -7.12 1.54
C LEU A 179 -18.43 -8.16 1.73
N PHE A 180 -18.48 -8.83 2.88
CA PHE A 180 -19.54 -9.78 3.21
C PHE A 180 -20.91 -9.08 3.18
N TYR A 181 -21.06 -7.94 3.86
CA TYR A 181 -22.32 -7.20 3.84
C TYR A 181 -22.67 -6.66 2.46
N LEU A 182 -21.68 -6.26 1.67
CA LEU A 182 -21.89 -5.80 0.31
C LEU A 182 -22.46 -6.89 -0.59
N GLU A 183 -21.94 -8.11 -0.49
CA GLU A 183 -22.41 -9.26 -1.25
C GLU A 183 -23.76 -9.79 -0.69
N ALA A 184 -23.94 -9.80 0.63
CA ALA A 184 -25.16 -10.27 1.28
C ALA A 184 -26.39 -9.40 0.98
N PHE A 185 -26.20 -8.07 0.97
CA PHE A 185 -27.29 -7.11 0.71
C PHE A 185 -27.37 -6.70 -0.75
N GLN A 186 -26.69 -7.39 -1.65
CA GLN A 186 -26.74 -7.06 -3.07
C GLN A 186 -28.18 -7.23 -3.59
N PRO A 187 -28.79 -6.18 -4.18
CA PRO A 187 -30.18 -6.27 -4.61
C PRO A 187 -30.32 -7.23 -5.80
N VAL A 188 -31.32 -8.11 -5.72
CA VAL A 188 -31.74 -8.92 -6.87
C VAL A 188 -32.44 -8.00 -7.86
N GLY A 189 -31.73 -7.62 -8.92
CA GLY A 189 -32.24 -6.68 -9.91
C GLY A 189 -31.36 -6.54 -11.14
N GLY A 190 -31.90 -5.89 -12.17
CA GLY A 190 -31.15 -5.58 -13.38
C GLY A 190 -29.94 -4.67 -13.12
N ARG A 191 -29.04 -4.58 -14.11
CA ARG A 191 -27.78 -3.83 -14.03
C ARG A 191 -27.90 -2.42 -13.45
N LYS A 192 -28.98 -1.69 -13.76
CA LYS A 192 -29.25 -0.33 -13.25
C LYS A 192 -29.37 -0.29 -11.71
N LYS A 193 -30.11 -1.25 -11.12
CA LYS A 193 -30.26 -1.34 -9.65
C LYS A 193 -28.94 -1.71 -8.98
N ARG A 194 -28.17 -2.63 -9.58
CA ARG A 194 -26.84 -2.99 -9.08
C ARG A 194 -25.87 -1.81 -9.12
N ARG A 195 -25.86 -1.02 -10.21
CA ARG A 195 -25.04 0.18 -10.32
C ARG A 195 -25.38 1.20 -9.24
N ALA A 196 -26.66 1.50 -9.04
CA ALA A 196 -27.10 2.46 -8.02
C ALA A 196 -26.68 2.01 -6.61
N TYR A 197 -26.79 0.71 -6.31
CA TYR A 197 -26.33 0.15 -5.03
C TYR A 197 -24.83 0.34 -4.80
N LEU A 198 -24.00 0.03 -5.81
CA LEU A 198 -22.54 0.21 -5.71
C LEU A 198 -22.15 1.68 -5.58
N GLN A 199 -22.86 2.59 -6.26
CA GLN A 199 -22.66 4.03 -6.11
C GLN A 199 -23.02 4.51 -4.70
N GLN A 200 -24.15 4.07 -4.16
CA GLN A 200 -24.53 4.37 -2.78
C GLN A 200 -23.51 3.84 -1.77
N ALA A 201 -22.92 2.67 -2.02
CA ALA A 201 -21.83 2.15 -1.19
C ALA A 201 -20.58 3.05 -1.25
N LEU A 202 -20.21 3.56 -2.43
CA LEU A 202 -19.12 4.55 -2.57
C LEU A 202 -19.41 5.87 -1.85
N ASP A 203 -20.65 6.34 -1.89
CA ASP A 203 -21.04 7.57 -1.18
C ASP A 203 -20.89 7.39 0.34
N ARG A 204 -21.28 6.23 0.88
CA ARG A 204 -21.07 5.89 2.30
C ARG A 204 -19.59 5.91 2.69
N VAL A 205 -18.74 5.35 1.84
CA VAL A 205 -17.28 5.37 2.04
C VAL A 205 -16.74 6.79 2.01
N SER A 206 -17.24 7.64 1.10
CA SER A 206 -16.82 9.04 0.98
C SER A 206 -17.18 9.85 2.23
N VAL A 207 -18.41 9.71 2.73
CA VAL A 207 -18.84 10.34 4.00
C VAL A 207 -17.98 9.89 5.19
N PHE A 208 -17.54 8.63 5.20
CA PHE A 208 -16.65 8.14 6.25
C PHE A 208 -15.27 8.81 6.22
N PHE A 209 -14.71 9.04 5.02
CA PHE A 209 -13.46 9.77 4.86
C PHE A 209 -13.59 11.23 5.28
N ASP A 210 -14.69 11.89 4.94
CA ASP A 210 -14.92 13.29 5.30
C ASP A 210 -14.97 13.48 6.83
N ARG A 211 -15.59 12.54 7.55
CA ARG A 211 -15.64 12.55 9.02
C ARG A 211 -14.27 12.37 9.68
N HIS A 212 -13.36 11.64 9.05
CA HIS A 212 -12.05 11.29 9.60
C HIS A 212 -10.88 11.94 8.84
N GLN A 213 -11.15 13.06 8.16
CA GLN A 213 -10.20 13.70 7.26
C GLN A 213 -8.88 14.09 7.95
N LEU A 214 -8.93 14.52 9.22
CA LEU A 214 -7.74 14.90 10.00
C LEU A 214 -6.80 13.70 10.21
N LEU A 215 -7.34 12.58 10.70
CA LEU A 215 -6.57 11.35 10.90
C LEU A 215 -6.05 10.80 9.57
N TYR A 216 -6.88 10.85 8.53
CA TYR A 216 -6.49 10.42 7.19
C TYR A 216 -5.35 11.27 6.62
N THR A 217 -5.40 12.59 6.78
CA THR A 217 -4.33 13.51 6.34
C THR A 217 -3.04 13.25 7.11
N TYR A 218 -3.14 13.06 8.43
CA TYR A 218 -2.00 12.70 9.28
C TYR A 218 -1.31 11.42 8.78
N TYR A 219 -2.09 10.38 8.52
CA TYR A 219 -1.61 9.10 7.99
C TYR A 219 -0.96 9.26 6.60
N ARG A 220 -1.62 9.96 5.67
CA ARG A 220 -1.12 10.17 4.30
C ARG A 220 0.17 11.00 4.25
N MET A 221 0.34 11.92 5.20
CA MET A 221 1.55 12.73 5.34
C MET A 221 2.69 12.01 6.07
N ASN A 222 2.46 10.78 6.53
CA ASN A 222 3.41 9.94 7.28
C ASN A 222 4.13 10.69 8.42
N GLN A 223 3.36 11.51 9.15
CA GLN A 223 3.90 12.29 10.26
C GLN A 223 4.04 11.41 11.51
N SER A 224 4.98 11.76 12.39
CA SER A 224 5.23 11.03 13.65
C SER A 224 5.01 11.86 14.91
N HIS A 225 4.79 13.17 14.77
CA HIS A 225 4.72 14.11 15.90
C HIS A 225 3.57 13.85 16.88
N LEU A 226 2.46 13.21 16.46
CA LEU A 226 1.32 12.87 17.32
C LEU A 226 1.24 11.38 17.67
N ASP A 227 2.24 10.59 17.30
CA ASP A 227 2.19 9.13 17.47
C ASP A 227 2.03 8.74 18.96
N HIS A 228 2.65 9.50 19.86
CA HIS A 228 2.55 9.31 21.31
C HIS A 228 1.14 9.57 21.86
N LEU A 229 0.34 10.43 21.22
CA LEU A 229 -1.04 10.69 21.63
C LEU A 229 -2.03 9.70 21.01
N PHE A 230 -1.72 9.22 19.81
CA PHE A 230 -2.63 8.36 19.05
C PHE A 230 -2.46 6.87 19.33
N PHE A 231 -1.22 6.40 19.54
CA PHE A 231 -0.89 4.98 19.52
C PHE A 231 -0.41 4.41 20.86
N LEU A 232 -0.12 5.25 21.87
CA LEU A 232 0.18 4.77 23.22
C LEU A 232 -1.09 4.42 24.00
N ARG A 233 -1.06 3.30 24.71
CA ARG A 233 -2.16 2.93 25.62
C ARG A 233 -2.22 3.89 26.81
N GLY A 234 -3.43 4.27 27.21
CA GLY A 234 -3.65 5.18 28.34
C GLY A 234 -3.35 6.65 28.06
N ALA A 235 -2.98 7.02 26.84
CA ALA A 235 -3.01 8.42 26.41
C ALA A 235 -4.46 8.91 26.48
N GLY A 236 -4.74 9.91 27.32
CA GLY A 236 -6.09 10.40 27.67
C GLY A 236 -6.92 11.01 26.53
N THR A 237 -6.58 10.71 25.28
CA THR A 237 -7.16 11.24 24.04
C THR A 237 -8.54 10.66 23.72
N ALA A 238 -8.96 9.59 24.41
CA ALA A 238 -10.28 8.98 24.24
C ALA A 238 -11.45 9.92 24.55
N LEU A 239 -11.20 11.04 25.23
CA LEU A 239 -12.22 12.05 25.58
C LEU A 239 -12.57 13.02 24.43
N LEU A 240 -11.80 13.05 23.34
CA LEU A 240 -11.96 14.08 22.31
C LEU A 240 -12.91 13.70 21.16
N TRP A 241 -13.31 12.43 21.01
CA TRP A 241 -14.17 12.00 19.91
C TRP A 241 -15.31 11.07 20.37
N PRO A 242 -16.57 11.55 20.38
CA PRO A 242 -17.71 10.76 20.90
C PRO A 242 -18.17 9.61 20.01
N ASP A 243 -17.56 9.40 18.83
CA ASP A 243 -17.94 8.34 17.87
C ASP A 243 -17.10 7.04 18.03
N SER A 244 -16.29 6.93 19.08
CA SER A 244 -15.50 5.72 19.28
C SER A 244 -16.31 4.61 19.92
N THR A 245 -16.70 3.62 19.13
CA THR A 245 -16.95 2.27 19.64
C THR A 245 -15.68 1.82 20.34
N GLN A 246 -15.67 1.94 21.66
CA GLN A 246 -14.58 1.54 22.53
C GLN A 246 -14.35 0.04 22.29
N GLU A 247 -13.24 -0.33 21.65
CA GLU A 247 -12.83 -1.73 21.56
C GLU A 247 -12.84 -2.31 23.00
N LEU A 248 -13.43 -3.49 23.15
CA LEU A 248 -13.79 -4.11 24.43
C LEU A 248 -12.59 -4.40 25.37
N ASP A 249 -11.34 -4.26 24.89
CA ASP A 249 -10.15 -4.66 25.63
C ASP A 249 -9.09 -3.53 25.70
N PRO A 250 -9.10 -2.71 26.76
CA PRO A 250 -8.17 -1.57 26.93
C PRO A 250 -6.70 -2.00 26.96
N CYS A 251 -6.39 -3.29 27.17
CA CYS A 251 -5.02 -3.80 27.18
C CYS A 251 -4.47 -4.04 25.76
N PHE A 252 -5.35 -4.24 24.77
CA PHE A 252 -5.00 -4.59 23.39
C PHE A 252 -5.49 -3.55 22.36
N SER A 253 -6.20 -2.49 22.80
CA SER A 253 -6.81 -1.52 21.90
C SER A 253 -6.35 -0.08 22.12
N THR A 254 -5.96 0.56 21.02
CA THR A 254 -5.89 2.03 20.92
C THR A 254 -6.95 2.50 19.94
N LEU A 255 -7.73 3.51 20.32
CA LEU A 255 -8.85 4.04 19.54
C LEU A 255 -8.45 4.41 18.11
N HIS A 256 -7.30 5.08 17.94
CA HIS A 256 -6.82 5.49 16.62
C HIS A 256 -6.22 4.34 15.80
N SER A 257 -5.72 3.27 16.43
CA SER A 257 -5.27 2.07 15.70
C SER A 257 -6.44 1.41 14.95
N HIS A 258 -7.61 1.34 15.60
CA HIS A 258 -8.84 0.81 15.02
C HIS A 258 -9.37 1.71 13.91
N GLN A 259 -9.46 3.02 14.17
CA GLN A 259 -9.90 3.98 13.16
C GLN A 259 -8.99 3.99 11.93
N LEU A 260 -7.68 3.90 12.14
CA LEU A 260 -6.70 3.81 11.06
C LEU A 260 -6.90 2.54 10.22
N ALA A 261 -7.06 1.39 10.86
CA ALA A 261 -7.35 0.14 10.17
C ALA A 261 -8.63 0.22 9.34
N ARG A 262 -9.69 0.82 9.90
CA ARG A 262 -10.97 1.02 9.21
C ARG A 262 -10.85 1.98 8.03
N LEU A 263 -10.02 3.03 8.14
CA LEU A 263 -9.69 3.94 7.03
C LEU A 263 -8.98 3.20 5.90
N GLN A 264 -7.93 2.43 6.22
CA GLN A 264 -7.20 1.62 5.24
C GLN A 264 -8.09 0.56 4.57
N ALA A 265 -9.01 -0.04 5.32
CA ALA A 265 -9.98 -1.00 4.78
C ALA A 265 -10.97 -0.30 3.83
N SER A 266 -11.42 0.90 4.19
CA SER A 266 -12.31 1.72 3.37
C SER A 266 -11.63 2.16 2.06
N GLU A 267 -10.32 2.43 2.09
CA GLU A 267 -9.53 2.68 0.87
C GLU A 267 -9.56 1.47 -0.06
N ALA A 268 -9.26 0.28 0.47
CA ALA A 268 -9.29 -0.97 -0.31
C ALA A 268 -10.71 -1.29 -0.84
N LEU A 269 -11.74 -1.03 -0.04
CA LEU A 269 -13.14 -1.22 -0.44
C LEU A 269 -13.55 -0.27 -1.56
N ARG A 270 -13.12 1.01 -1.50
CA ARG A 270 -13.35 1.98 -2.57
C ARG A 270 -12.76 1.48 -3.89
N ASP A 271 -11.53 0.98 -3.86
CA ASP A 271 -10.85 0.48 -5.05
C ASP A 271 -11.57 -0.76 -5.63
N TYR A 272 -12.03 -1.67 -4.76
CA TYR A 272 -12.87 -2.81 -5.14
C TYR A 272 -14.19 -2.36 -5.82
N LEU A 273 -14.91 -1.42 -5.19
CA LEU A 273 -16.18 -0.88 -5.68
C LEU A 273 -16.03 -0.20 -7.05
N GLN A 274 -14.98 0.61 -7.22
CA GLN A 274 -14.66 1.24 -8.51
C GLN A 274 -14.35 0.18 -9.57
N GLY A 275 -13.60 -0.86 -9.22
CA GLY A 275 -13.35 -2.00 -10.10
C GLY A 275 -14.64 -2.71 -10.54
N GLN A 276 -15.57 -2.94 -9.62
CA GLN A 276 -16.88 -3.54 -9.93
C GLN A 276 -17.71 -2.66 -10.87
N LEU A 277 -17.74 -1.34 -10.64
CA LEU A 277 -18.44 -0.41 -11.53
C LEU A 277 -17.83 -0.39 -12.94
N GLN A 278 -16.50 -0.40 -13.05
CA GLN A 278 -15.81 -0.48 -14.35
C GLN A 278 -16.12 -1.79 -15.08
N GLN A 279 -16.20 -2.91 -14.37
CA GLN A 279 -16.58 -4.20 -14.96
C GLN A 279 -18.01 -4.18 -15.48
N LEU A 280 -18.94 -3.57 -14.72
CA LEU A 280 -20.31 -3.38 -15.17
C LEU A 280 -20.35 -2.54 -16.44
N ASP A 281 -19.52 -1.51 -16.57
CA ASP A 281 -19.48 -0.62 -17.74
C ASP A 281 -18.90 -1.26 -19.00
N ARG A 282 -17.95 -2.17 -18.84
CA ARG A 282 -17.33 -2.90 -19.96
C ARG A 282 -18.25 -3.95 -20.58
N LEU A 283 -19.19 -4.52 -19.83
CA LEU A 283 -20.18 -5.43 -20.41
C LEU A 283 -21.20 -4.60 -21.20
N PRO A 284 -21.35 -4.77 -22.53
CA PRO A 284 -22.47 -4.18 -23.24
C PRO A 284 -23.78 -4.70 -22.65
N GLU A 285 -24.83 -3.87 -22.59
CA GLU A 285 -26.16 -4.38 -22.26
C GLU A 285 -26.48 -5.51 -23.23
N ALA A 286 -26.68 -6.72 -22.70
CA ALA A 286 -27.22 -7.80 -23.50
C ALA A 286 -28.64 -7.36 -23.87
N THR A 287 -28.80 -6.81 -25.08
CA THR A 287 -30.12 -6.53 -25.66
C THR A 287 -30.94 -7.81 -25.55
N PRO A 288 -32.08 -7.80 -24.86
CA PRO A 288 -32.95 -8.97 -24.77
C PRO A 288 -33.42 -9.30 -26.18
N GLY A 289 -32.92 -10.40 -26.75
CA GLY A 289 -33.21 -10.82 -28.13
C GLY A 289 -32.04 -10.76 -29.11
N ALA A 290 -30.88 -10.19 -28.75
CA ALA A 290 -29.69 -10.42 -29.55
C ALA A 290 -29.26 -11.89 -29.39
N PRO A 291 -29.05 -12.65 -30.48
CA PRO A 291 -28.49 -13.99 -30.36
C PRO A 291 -27.18 -13.83 -29.60
N ARG A 292 -27.01 -14.59 -28.51
CA ARG A 292 -25.69 -14.75 -27.89
C ARG A 292 -24.76 -15.00 -29.07
N LYS A 293 -23.84 -14.08 -29.36
CA LYS A 293 -22.67 -14.39 -30.17
C LYS A 293 -21.89 -15.39 -29.33
N GLY A 294 -22.38 -16.64 -29.31
CA GLY A 294 -21.60 -17.78 -28.88
C GLY A 294 -20.34 -17.64 -29.70
N MET A 295 -19.23 -17.43 -28.99
CA MET A 295 -17.93 -17.37 -29.61
C MET A 295 -17.83 -18.67 -30.39
N ARG A 296 -18.04 -18.60 -31.71
CA ARG A 296 -17.88 -19.75 -32.59
C ARG A 296 -16.39 -19.96 -32.61
N LEU A 297 -15.90 -20.74 -31.65
CA LEU A 297 -14.53 -21.18 -31.60
C LEU A 297 -14.34 -22.07 -32.82
N ALA A 298 -13.85 -21.47 -33.90
CA ALA A 298 -13.43 -22.21 -35.08
C ALA A 298 -12.11 -22.89 -34.71
N TRP A 299 -12.13 -24.22 -34.65
CA TRP A 299 -10.92 -24.99 -34.43
C TRP A 299 -10.00 -24.82 -35.64
N THR A 300 -8.91 -24.07 -35.47
CA THR A 300 -7.96 -23.74 -36.54
C THR A 300 -6.88 -24.80 -36.72
N ALA A 301 -6.78 -25.78 -35.80
CA ALA A 301 -5.75 -26.81 -35.83
C ALA A 301 -6.24 -28.09 -36.56
N SER A 302 -5.34 -29.05 -36.72
CA SER A 302 -5.67 -30.32 -37.37
C SER A 302 -6.69 -31.13 -36.55
N LYS A 303 -7.41 -32.05 -37.20
CA LYS A 303 -8.27 -33.01 -36.51
C LYS A 303 -7.49 -33.91 -35.54
N ALA A 304 -6.23 -34.23 -35.86
CA ALA A 304 -5.34 -35.00 -34.98
C ALA A 304 -5.05 -34.24 -33.67
N SER A 305 -4.78 -32.93 -33.74
CA SER A 305 -4.55 -32.09 -32.56
C SER A 305 -5.77 -32.00 -31.64
N LEU A 306 -6.99 -32.11 -32.19
CA LEU A 306 -8.22 -32.16 -31.39
C LEU A 306 -8.32 -33.48 -30.62
N ILE A 307 -7.97 -34.58 -31.27
CA ILE A 307 -7.95 -35.92 -30.66
C ILE A 307 -6.87 -35.98 -29.57
N GLU A 308 -5.69 -35.45 -29.83
CA GLU A 308 -4.61 -35.35 -28.84
C GLU A 308 -5.00 -34.48 -27.64
N LEU A 309 -5.66 -33.33 -27.87
CA LEU A 309 -6.20 -32.50 -26.79
C LEU A 309 -7.25 -33.27 -25.96
N ALA A 310 -8.12 -34.03 -26.61
CA ALA A 310 -9.11 -34.86 -25.93
C ALA A 310 -8.45 -35.96 -25.08
N TYR A 311 -7.41 -36.63 -25.60
CA TYR A 311 -6.65 -37.61 -24.84
C TYR A 311 -5.87 -36.96 -23.68
N ALA A 312 -5.27 -35.78 -23.89
CA ALA A 312 -4.56 -35.04 -22.85
C ALA A 312 -5.49 -34.56 -21.72
N LEU A 313 -6.71 -34.11 -22.06
CA LEU A 313 -7.73 -33.75 -21.06
C LEU A 313 -8.25 -34.98 -20.31
N ARG A 314 -8.47 -36.09 -21.02
CA ARG A 314 -8.91 -37.35 -20.41
C ARG A 314 -7.86 -37.94 -19.46
N SER A 315 -6.57 -37.86 -19.82
CA SER A 315 -5.49 -38.35 -18.95
C SER A 315 -5.30 -37.46 -17.73
N ARG A 316 -5.49 -36.12 -17.86
CA ARG A 316 -5.52 -35.19 -16.72
C ARG A 316 -6.74 -35.38 -15.82
N GLY A 317 -7.92 -35.62 -16.38
CA GLY A 317 -9.14 -35.87 -15.60
C GLY A 317 -9.07 -37.15 -14.76
N ARG A 318 -8.22 -38.11 -15.14
CA ARG A 318 -8.01 -39.38 -14.42
C ARG A 318 -7.01 -39.26 -13.26
N SER A 319 -6.35 -38.12 -13.06
CA SER A 319 -5.45 -37.95 -11.91
C SER A 319 -6.13 -37.38 -10.66
N ILE A 320 -7.44 -37.11 -10.70
CA ILE A 320 -8.22 -36.57 -9.57
C ILE A 320 -9.13 -37.65 -8.94
N SER A 321 -9.45 -38.73 -9.66
CA SER A 321 -10.08 -39.92 -9.10
C SER A 321 -9.07 -41.06 -9.18
N ASP A 322 -8.57 -41.48 -8.02
CA ASP A 322 -8.09 -42.84 -7.70
C ASP A 322 -6.87 -42.78 -6.78
N LYS A 323 -7.13 -42.40 -5.52
CA LYS A 323 -6.42 -42.96 -4.37
C LYS A 323 -7.43 -43.35 -3.29
N GLU A 324 -8.23 -44.38 -3.61
CA GLU A 324 -8.78 -45.29 -2.61
C GLU A 324 -8.68 -46.71 -3.15
N LYS A 325 -7.57 -47.37 -2.81
CA LYS A 325 -7.46 -48.76 -2.38
C LYS A 325 -6.02 -49.05 -1.99
#